data_AF-A0A2H0S2F6-F1
#
_entry.id   AF-A0A2H0S2F6-F1
#
_cell.length_a   1.000
_cell.length_b   1.000
_cell.length_c   1.000
_cell.angle_alpha   90.00
_cell.angle_beta   90.00
_cell.angle_gamma   90.00
#
_symmetry.space_group_name_H-M   'P 1'
#
loop_
_entity.id
_entity.type
_entity.pdbx_description
1 polymer ?
#
loop_
_entity_poly.entity_id
_entity_poly.type
_entity_poly.pdbx_seq_one_letter_code
_entity_poly.pdbx_strand_id
1 'polypeptide(L)'
;MKTGVFIGRFQPFHAGHKKCIEKILERCDRCIVMMRETEKSDKNPFDLQKRRGMIRLAFPNEEQVIITDFNDPGAELAVYIGRDVGYELIQLDEHTESISATDLRKKLYGEAGKIYDESAPLKVK
;
A
#
# COMPACT_ATOMS: atom_id res chain seq x y z
N MET A 1 6.83 -0.49 -24.47
CA MET A 1 6.45 0.10 -23.17
C MET A 1 5.92 -1.00 -22.28
N LYS A 2 6.58 -1.30 -21.16
CA LYS A 2 6.19 -2.30 -20.16
C LYS A 2 5.76 -1.59 -18.88
N THR A 3 4.61 -1.98 -18.33
CA THR A 3 4.03 -1.36 -17.13
C THR A 3 3.80 -2.43 -16.08
N GLY A 4 4.26 -2.21 -14.86
CA GLY A 4 3.90 -3.04 -13.70
C GLY A 4 2.76 -2.44 -12.90
N VAL A 5 1.96 -3.27 -12.24
CA VAL A 5 0.88 -2.84 -11.34
C VAL A 5 1.19 -3.30 -9.92
N PHE A 6 1.08 -2.39 -8.95
CA PHE A 6 1.23 -2.69 -7.53
C PHE A 6 -0.02 -2.30 -6.77
N ILE A 7 -0.73 -3.30 -6.24
CA ILE A 7 -2.02 -3.12 -5.57
C ILE A 7 -1.82 -3.15 -4.05
N GLY A 8 -2.42 -2.21 -3.32
CA GLY A 8 -2.30 -2.20 -1.87
C GLY A 8 -3.18 -1.19 -1.15
N ARG A 9 -3.25 -1.34 0.19
CA ARG A 9 -3.90 -0.37 1.08
C ARG A 9 -2.96 0.77 1.48
N PHE A 10 -1.67 0.48 1.62
CA PHE A 10 -0.63 1.46 1.99
C PHE A 10 -0.96 2.24 3.28
N GLN A 11 -1.25 1.53 4.37
CA GLN A 11 -1.68 2.07 5.67
C GLN A 11 -0.60 1.93 6.78
N PRO A 12 0.51 2.66 6.77
CA PRO A 12 0.93 3.69 5.82
C PRO A 12 1.75 3.13 4.64
N PHE A 13 2.07 4.00 3.68
CA PHE A 13 3.16 3.74 2.75
C PHE A 13 4.51 3.78 3.51
N HIS A 14 5.40 2.82 3.24
CA HIS A 14 6.66 2.64 3.99
C HIS A 14 7.78 2.13 3.09
N ALA A 15 9.00 1.98 3.63
CA ALA A 15 10.19 1.65 2.86
C ALA A 15 10.07 0.31 2.09
N GLY A 16 9.46 -0.72 2.68
CA GLY A 16 9.12 -1.96 1.96
C GLY A 16 8.28 -1.73 0.69
N HIS A 17 7.19 -0.97 0.78
CA HIS A 17 6.39 -0.61 -0.40
C HIS A 17 7.20 0.20 -1.43
N LYS A 18 8.06 1.12 -0.97
CA LYS A 18 8.95 1.89 -1.85
C LYS A 18 9.88 0.98 -2.63
N LYS A 19 10.50 0.01 -1.96
CA LYS A 19 11.39 -0.99 -2.57
C LYS A 19 10.66 -1.85 -3.60
N CYS A 20 9.40 -2.23 -3.35
CA CYS A 20 8.59 -2.91 -4.37
C CYS A 20 8.42 -2.07 -5.64
N ILE A 21 8.08 -0.79 -5.51
CA ILE A 21 7.92 0.11 -6.67
C ILE A 21 9.26 0.31 -7.38
N GLU A 22 10.36 0.51 -6.66
CA GLU A 22 11.72 0.58 -7.24
C GLU A 22 12.03 -0.69 -8.05
N LYS A 23 11.73 -1.88 -7.52
CA LYS A 23 11.92 -3.16 -8.22
C LYS A 23 11.07 -3.31 -9.48
N ILE A 24 9.85 -2.77 -9.47
CA ILE A 24 9.01 -2.71 -10.67
C ILE A 24 9.68 -1.83 -11.72
N LEU A 25 10.16 -0.64 -11.33
CA LEU A 25 10.79 0.32 -12.23
C LEU A 25 12.16 -0.13 -12.77
N GLU A 26 12.82 -1.10 -12.12
CA GLU A 26 14.01 -1.77 -12.68
C GLU A 26 13.67 -2.62 -13.92
N ARG A 27 12.42 -3.08 -14.06
CA ARG A 27 11.99 -4.03 -15.12
C ARG A 27 10.92 -3.46 -16.06
N CYS A 28 10.31 -2.35 -15.69
CA CYS A 28 9.18 -1.72 -16.36
C CYS A 28 9.44 -0.22 -16.52
N ASP A 29 8.96 0.36 -17.61
CA ASP A 29 9.07 1.80 -17.87
C ASP A 29 8.21 2.62 -16.88
N ARG A 30 7.10 2.02 -16.42
CA ARG A 30 6.12 2.65 -15.52
C ARG A 30 5.60 1.70 -14.45
N CYS A 31 5.16 2.27 -13.35
CA CYS A 31 4.43 1.58 -12.29
C CYS A 31 3.06 2.24 -12.09
N ILE A 32 1.98 1.44 -12.14
CA ILE A 32 0.66 1.84 -11.67
C ILE A 32 0.52 1.37 -10.22
N VAL A 33 0.40 2.30 -9.29
CA VAL A 33 0.06 2.02 -7.90
C VAL A 33 -1.45 2.11 -7.76
N MET A 34 -2.08 0.96 -7.55
CA MET A 34 -3.53 0.83 -7.44
C MET A 34 -3.92 0.75 -5.97
N MET A 35 -4.46 1.87 -5.47
CA MET A 35 -4.80 2.06 -4.08
C MET A 35 -6.22 1.57 -3.81
N ARG A 36 -6.37 0.71 -2.81
CA ARG A 36 -7.68 0.35 -2.28
C ARG A 36 -8.18 1.45 -1.34
N GLU A 37 -9.41 1.92 -1.52
CA GLU A 37 -10.07 2.77 -0.51
C GLU A 37 -10.42 1.96 0.75
N THR A 38 -10.30 2.58 1.91
CA THR A 38 -10.53 1.94 3.20
C THR A 38 -11.27 2.88 4.15
N GLU A 39 -12.30 2.37 4.81
CA GLU A 39 -12.90 3.11 5.92
C GLU A 39 -11.91 3.33 7.06
N LYS A 40 -12.09 4.46 7.75
CA LYS A 40 -11.23 4.87 8.86
C LYS A 40 -11.38 3.91 10.03
N SER A 41 -10.27 3.29 10.42
CA SER A 41 -10.16 2.42 11.59
C SER A 41 -8.74 2.44 12.14
N ASP A 42 -8.49 1.76 13.25
CA ASP A 42 -7.12 1.66 13.78
C ASP A 42 -6.17 0.92 12.83
N LYS A 43 -6.69 0.00 12.02
CA LYS A 43 -5.91 -0.67 10.96
C LYS A 43 -5.75 0.18 9.70
N ASN A 44 -6.62 1.19 9.52
CA ASN A 44 -6.64 2.09 8.37
C ASN A 44 -6.69 3.56 8.82
N PRO A 45 -5.65 4.06 9.51
CA PRO A 45 -5.71 5.38 10.16
C PRO A 45 -5.54 6.55 9.19
N PHE A 46 -5.06 6.30 7.96
CA PHE A 46 -4.81 7.33 6.95
C PHE A 46 -5.88 7.30 5.86
N ASP A 47 -6.46 8.47 5.55
CA ASP A 47 -7.32 8.63 4.39
C ASP A 47 -6.55 8.45 3.07
N LEU A 48 -7.27 8.30 1.97
CA LEU A 48 -6.69 8.10 0.64
C LEU A 48 -5.74 9.22 0.22
N GLN A 49 -6.08 10.48 0.49
CA GLN A 49 -5.27 11.61 0.08
C GLN A 49 -3.92 11.65 0.83
N LYS A 50 -3.91 11.35 2.13
CA LYS A 50 -2.67 11.23 2.91
C LYS A 50 -1.77 10.13 2.35
N ARG A 51 -2.33 8.95 2.09
CA ARG A 51 -1.56 7.82 1.54
C ARG A 51 -1.02 8.14 0.14
N ARG A 52 -1.83 8.75 -0.73
CA ARG A 52 -1.41 9.23 -2.05
C ARG A 52 -0.28 10.24 -1.92
N GLY A 53 -0.37 11.17 -0.97
CA GLY A 53 0.69 12.13 -0.65
C GLY A 53 2.01 11.46 -0.24
N MET A 54 1.96 10.42 0.61
CA MET A 54 3.14 9.65 1.00
C MET A 54 3.82 8.97 -0.21
N ILE A 55 3.03 8.39 -1.12
CA ILE A 55 3.54 7.75 -2.33
C ILE A 55 4.14 8.79 -3.28
N ARG A 56 3.45 9.91 -3.50
CA ARG A 56 3.91 10.99 -4.40
C ARG A 56 5.17 11.69 -3.87
N LEU A 57 5.31 11.82 -2.54
CA LEU A 57 6.54 12.32 -1.92
C LEU A 57 7.74 11.40 -2.22
N ALA A 58 7.52 10.08 -2.24
CA ALA A 58 8.57 9.11 -2.58
C ALA A 58 8.83 9.02 -4.10
N PHE A 59 7.81 9.26 -4.93
CA PHE A 59 7.86 9.15 -6.39
C PHE A 59 7.20 10.38 -7.07
N PRO A 60 7.94 11.49 -7.22
CA PRO A 60 7.38 12.76 -7.71
C PRO A 60 7.04 12.76 -9.21
N ASN A 61 7.65 11.90 -10.01
CA ASN A 61 7.37 11.80 -11.44
C ASN A 61 6.03 11.08 -11.69
N GLU A 62 5.01 11.84 -12.07
CA GLU A 62 3.65 11.32 -12.31
C GLU A 62 3.53 10.43 -13.55
N GLU A 63 4.43 10.58 -14.53
CA GLU A 63 4.44 9.77 -15.75
C GLU A 63 5.10 8.40 -15.53
N GLN A 64 6.00 8.32 -14.54
CA GLN A 64 6.69 7.08 -14.15
C GLN A 64 5.88 6.29 -13.11
N VAL A 65 5.31 6.98 -12.13
CA VAL A 65 4.45 6.38 -11.09
C VAL A 65 3.06 6.99 -11.14
N ILE A 66 2.16 6.23 -11.74
CA ILE A 66 0.75 6.57 -11.90
C ILE A 66 0.01 6.05 -10.66
N ILE A 67 -0.72 6.92 -9.98
CA ILE A 67 -1.50 6.53 -8.80
C ILE A 67 -2.97 6.54 -9.21
N THR A 68 -3.62 5.39 -9.08
CA THR A 68 -5.06 5.21 -9.30
C THR A 68 -5.67 4.56 -8.07
N ASP A 69 -6.97 4.73 -7.88
CA ASP A 69 -7.70 4.13 -6.78
C ASP A 69 -9.01 3.52 -7.27
N PHE A 70 -9.53 2.60 -6.47
CA PHE A 70 -10.85 2.05 -6.67
C PHE A 70 -11.60 2.13 -5.35
N ASN A 71 -12.80 2.68 -5.45
CA ASN A 71 -13.69 2.97 -4.33
C ASN A 71 -15.01 2.23 -4.56
N ASP A 72 -15.41 1.46 -3.56
CA ASP A 72 -16.68 0.73 -3.53
C ASP A 72 -17.29 0.90 -2.13
N PRO A 73 -17.97 2.04 -1.87
CA PRO A 73 -18.50 2.35 -0.56
C PRO A 73 -19.50 1.29 -0.07
N GLY A 74 -19.32 0.81 1.16
CA GLY A 74 -20.16 -0.23 1.77
C GLY A 74 -19.88 -1.66 1.30
N ALA A 75 -18.85 -1.87 0.47
CA ALA A 75 -18.47 -3.22 0.02
C ALA A 75 -17.35 -3.83 0.88
N GLU A 76 -17.50 -5.12 1.19
CA GLU A 76 -16.42 -5.94 1.75
C GLU A 76 -15.41 -6.31 0.65
N LEU A 77 -14.55 -5.36 0.30
CA LEU A 77 -13.68 -5.56 -0.86
C LEU A 77 -12.56 -6.59 -0.61
N ALA A 78 -12.41 -7.51 -1.56
CA ALA A 78 -11.32 -8.47 -1.65
C ALA A 78 -10.60 -8.39 -3.01
N VAL A 79 -9.31 -8.70 -3.02
CA VAL A 79 -8.50 -8.78 -4.26
C VAL A 79 -8.17 -10.24 -4.50
N TYR A 80 -8.51 -10.73 -5.68
CA TYR A 80 -8.23 -12.10 -6.13
C TYR A 80 -7.22 -12.05 -7.28
N ILE A 81 -6.20 -12.89 -7.21
CA ILE A 81 -5.19 -13.04 -8.27
C ILE A 81 -5.26 -14.49 -8.74
N GLY A 82 -5.56 -14.69 -10.02
CA GLY A 82 -5.65 -16.01 -10.63
C GLY A 82 -4.27 -16.66 -10.80
N ARG A 83 -4.27 -17.97 -11.03
CA ARG A 83 -3.06 -18.68 -11.44
C ARG A 83 -2.73 -18.37 -12.91
N ASP A 84 -1.45 -18.30 -13.25
CA ASP A 84 -0.96 -18.12 -14.63
C ASP A 84 -1.44 -16.82 -15.31
N VAL A 85 -1.82 -15.80 -14.54
CA VAL A 85 -2.23 -14.46 -15.02
C VAL A 85 -1.05 -13.50 -15.26
N GLY A 86 0.18 -14.01 -15.24
CA GLY A 86 1.39 -13.22 -15.51
C GLY A 86 1.84 -12.30 -14.37
N TYR A 87 1.49 -12.60 -13.11
CA TYR A 87 2.06 -11.87 -11.97
C TYR A 87 3.48 -12.35 -11.67
N GLU A 88 4.34 -11.43 -11.23
CA GLU A 88 5.66 -11.72 -10.67
C GLU A 88 5.63 -11.41 -9.17
N LEU A 89 6.17 -12.32 -8.35
CA LEU A 89 6.40 -12.05 -6.93
C LEU A 89 7.67 -11.21 -6.77
N ILE A 90 7.57 -10.11 -6.03
CA ILE A 90 8.73 -9.31 -5.64
C ILE A 90 9.21 -9.84 -4.29
N GLN A 91 10.39 -10.45 -4.28
CA GLN A 91 11.11 -10.81 -3.06
C GLN A 91 12.12 -9.72 -2.73
N LEU A 92 12.16 -9.30 -1.47
CA LEU A 92 13.10 -8.28 -0.99
C LEU A 92 14.11 -8.92 -0.03
N ASP A 93 15.11 -8.16 0.39
CA ASP A 93 16.01 -8.60 1.44
C ASP A 93 15.27 -8.72 2.78
N GLU A 94 15.77 -9.59 3.66
CA GLU A 94 15.16 -9.90 4.96
C GLU A 94 14.92 -8.64 5.81
N HIS A 95 15.86 -7.69 5.77
CA HIS A 95 15.71 -6.43 6.49
C HIS A 95 14.50 -5.63 5.97
N THR A 96 14.35 -5.49 4.66
CA THR A 96 13.22 -4.78 4.07
C THR A 96 11.89 -5.50 4.31
N GLU A 97 11.86 -6.84 4.23
CA GLU A 97 10.65 -7.63 4.50
C GLU A 97 10.20 -7.56 5.97
N SER A 98 11.13 -7.31 6.90
CA SER A 98 10.81 -7.09 8.31
C SER A 98 10.04 -5.80 8.60
N ILE A 99 9.98 -4.85 7.64
CA ILE A 99 9.29 -3.57 7.81
C ILE A 99 7.78 -3.80 7.73
N SER A 100 7.14 -3.81 8.90
CA SER A 100 5.71 -4.03 9.06
C SER A 100 4.93 -2.73 9.20
N ALA A 101 3.95 -2.51 8.33
CA ALA A 101 2.96 -1.44 8.50
C ALA A 101 2.24 -1.52 9.86
N THR A 102 2.04 -2.73 10.40
CA THR A 102 1.38 -2.93 11.69
C THR A 102 2.22 -2.40 12.85
N ASP A 103 3.52 -2.65 12.84
CA ASP A 103 4.40 -2.19 13.91
C ASP A 103 4.57 -0.67 13.85
N LEU A 104 4.63 -0.12 12.64
CA LEU A 104 4.59 1.33 12.43
C LEU A 104 3.31 1.95 13.00
N ARG A 105 2.13 1.35 12.76
CA ARG A 105 0.87 1.84 13.35
C ARG A 105 0.89 1.76 14.87
N LYS A 106 1.34 0.64 15.46
CA LYS A 106 1.46 0.48 16.92
C LYS A 106 2.34 1.58 17.53
N LYS A 107 3.48 1.87 16.90
CA LYS A 107 4.39 2.94 17.33
C LYS A 107 3.73 4.32 17.27
N LEU A 108 3.08 4.66 16.15
CA LEU A 108 2.37 5.94 15.99
C LEU A 108 1.26 6.14 17.01
N TYR A 109 0.52 5.08 17.35
CA TYR A 109 -0.51 5.12 18.39
C TYR A 109 0.10 5.35 19.77
N GLY A 110 1.17 4.63 20.12
CA GLY A 110 1.89 4.81 21.38
C GLY A 110 2.45 6.23 21.54
N GLU A 111 3.06 6.79 20.50
CA GLU A 111 3.57 8.17 20.47
C GLU A 111 2.44 9.22 20.66
N ALA A 112 1.23 8.89 20.20
CA ALA A 112 0.04 9.72 20.38
C ALA A 112 -0.71 9.47 21.71
N GLY A 113 -0.17 8.63 22.60
CA GLY A 113 -0.83 8.26 23.87
C GLY A 113 -2.10 7.42 23.70
N LYS A 114 -2.23 6.70 22.58
CA LYS A 114 -3.38 5.86 22.24
C LYS A 114 -3.02 4.37 22.25
N ILE A 115 -4.01 3.53 22.48
CA ILE A 115 -3.89 2.07 22.40
C ILE A 115 -4.36 1.63 21.00
N TYR A 116 -3.56 0.82 20.33
CA TYR A 116 -3.91 0.27 19.01
C TYR A 116 -4.87 -0.92 19.18
N ASP A 117 -6.06 -0.84 18.59
CA ASP A 117 -7.00 -1.96 18.58
C ASP A 117 -6.61 -3.04 17.55
N GLU A 118 -6.12 -4.17 18.05
CA GLU A 118 -5.80 -5.33 17.20
C GLU A 118 -7.05 -6.01 16.63
N SER A 119 -8.20 -5.86 17.28
CA SER A 119 -9.48 -6.42 16.86
C SER A 119 -10.19 -5.56 15.80
N ALA A 120 -9.72 -4.33 15.57
CA ALA A 120 -10.30 -3.42 14.60
C ALA A 120 -10.46 -4.11 13.23
N PRO A 121 -11.59 -3.96 12.55
CA PRO A 121 -11.84 -4.71 11.33
C PRO A 121 -10.84 -4.29 10.25
N LEU A 122 -10.24 -5.29 9.59
CA LEU A 122 -9.42 -5.08 8.38
C LEU A 122 -10.30 -4.72 7.17
N LYS A 123 -11.53 -5.20 7.23
CA LYS A 123 -12.53 -5.16 6.18
C LYS A 123 -13.54 -4.08 6.51
N VAL A 124 -13.96 -3.36 5.48
CA VAL A 124 -15.14 -2.49 5.54
C VAL A 124 -16.33 -3.39 5.86
N LYS A 125 -17.14 -3.01 6.86
CA LYS A 125 -18.42 -3.66 7.16
C LYS A 125 -19.52 -2.96 6.38
#